data_AF-A0A1M3NCI5-F1
#
_entry.id   AF-A0A1M3NCI5-F1
#
_cell.length_a   1.000
_cell.length_b   1.000
_cell.length_c   1.000
_cell.angle_alpha   90.00
_cell.angle_beta   90.00
_cell.angle_gamma   90.00
#
_symmetry.space_group_name_H-M   'P 1'
#
loop_
_entity.id
_entity.type
_entity.pdbx_description
1 polymer ?
#
loop_
_entity_poly.entity_id
_entity_poly.type
_entity_poly.pdbx_seq_one_letter_code
_entity_poly.pdbx_strand_id
1 'polypeptide(L)'
;MESALRHPIILLTLPVFAAAIVAVACSGSSSSDSEDVTGEEDAGSSVIPPGSEPSSSSPPPGPAGSGLATGLPCDVQGILENRCIACHSTDNPPPLLDYDDLKAPSKKDPNKTMAQAALAEMMAKTMPPTPAVPPEDDEIATFAEWLDAGAPRNPSACTDPPPDGGAPGDGGATDGGAPITVKCTSGKTWDLGNAGSPLMNPGQACNACHQQQGGPNLRIAGTVYPSLHEPNNCVGSAPPPQLTVVITDSRNRTFNLPVNAAGNFSTRNGEQPRPPFKAVVRNGQQTRAMVGSVTSGDCNSCHTVNGANGAPGRIMAP
;
A
#
# COMPACT_ATOMS: atom_id res chain seq x y z
N MET A 1 40.80 -38.18 39.58
CA MET A 1 40.34 -38.71 38.27
C MET A 1 39.58 -37.60 37.56
N GLU A 2 40.16 -36.43 37.28
CA GLU A 2 41.28 -36.11 36.37
C GLU A 2 41.03 -36.51 34.89
N SER A 3 40.71 -35.50 34.07
CA SER A 3 41.07 -35.28 32.65
C SER A 3 40.10 -34.21 32.11
N ALA A 4 40.41 -32.91 32.02
CA ALA A 4 41.48 -32.20 31.31
C ALA A 4 41.44 -32.32 29.77
N LEU A 5 41.17 -31.15 29.15
CA LEU A 5 41.82 -30.59 27.94
C LEU A 5 41.54 -31.21 26.54
N ARG A 6 40.89 -30.44 25.65
CA ARG A 6 41.54 -29.64 24.57
C ARG A 6 40.54 -28.99 23.61
N HIS A 7 40.69 -27.68 23.44
CA HIS A 7 40.21 -26.87 22.31
C HIS A 7 41.09 -27.12 21.07
N PRO A 8 40.55 -26.96 19.85
CA PRO A 8 41.30 -26.47 18.71
C PRO A 8 40.90 -25.03 18.35
N ILE A 9 41.91 -24.15 18.38
CA ILE A 9 41.92 -22.81 17.81
C ILE A 9 42.04 -22.96 16.29
N ILE A 10 41.11 -22.41 15.52
CA ILE A 10 41.28 -22.23 14.07
C ILE A 10 41.41 -20.73 13.81
N LEU A 11 42.66 -20.29 13.66
CA LEU A 11 43.03 -19.04 12.99
C LEU A 11 42.89 -19.28 11.48
N LEU A 12 42.11 -18.48 10.77
CA LEU A 12 42.25 -18.31 9.33
C LEU A 12 41.95 -16.86 8.91
N THR A 13 43.06 -16.22 8.58
CA THR A 13 43.36 -14.93 7.95
C THR A 13 42.30 -14.33 7.01
N LEU A 14 42.03 -13.04 7.23
CA LEU A 14 41.40 -12.08 6.32
C LEU A 14 42.27 -11.79 5.07
N PRO A 15 41.68 -11.69 3.87
CA PRO A 15 42.28 -10.92 2.78
C PRO A 15 41.67 -9.51 2.71
N VAL A 16 42.58 -8.53 2.71
CA VAL A 16 42.37 -7.10 2.44
C VAL A 16 41.99 -6.94 0.97
N PHE A 17 40.80 -6.40 0.68
CA PHE A 17 40.46 -5.90 -0.66
C PHE A 17 40.68 -4.39 -0.72
N ALA A 18 41.66 -3.99 -1.54
CA ALA A 18 41.92 -2.61 -1.91
C ALA A 18 40.88 -2.15 -2.95
N ALA A 19 40.14 -1.09 -2.64
CA ALA A 19 39.25 -0.42 -3.57
C ALA A 19 40.05 0.63 -4.37
N ALA A 20 40.17 0.43 -5.68
CA ALA A 20 40.69 1.41 -6.61
C ALA A 20 39.59 2.40 -6.99
N ILE A 21 39.84 3.68 -6.73
CA ILE A 21 39.02 4.83 -7.13
C ILE A 21 39.30 5.10 -8.61
N VAL A 22 38.28 5.03 -9.46
CA VAL A 22 38.31 5.57 -10.83
C VAL A 22 37.41 6.80 -10.86
N ALA A 23 38.03 7.97 -10.79
CA ALA A 23 37.40 9.25 -11.09
C ALA A 23 37.47 9.48 -12.61
N VAL A 24 36.33 9.43 -13.29
CA VAL A 24 36.20 9.92 -14.66
C VAL A 24 35.87 11.40 -14.59
N ALA A 25 36.85 12.22 -14.95
CA ALA A 25 36.66 13.62 -15.29
C ALA A 25 36.34 13.72 -16.79
N CYS A 26 35.30 14.47 -17.14
CA CYS A 26 35.14 15.04 -18.47
C CYS A 26 34.73 16.50 -18.33
N SER A 27 35.71 17.38 -18.51
CA SER A 27 35.51 18.79 -18.86
C SER A 27 35.26 18.88 -20.37
N GLY A 28 34.34 19.74 -20.80
CA GLY A 28 34.15 20.06 -22.21
C GLY A 28 33.10 21.13 -22.42
N SER A 29 33.55 22.28 -22.91
CA SER A 29 32.87 23.58 -22.95
C SER A 29 32.02 23.81 -24.20
N SER A 30 30.98 24.65 -24.04
CA SER A 30 30.53 25.78 -24.89
C SER A 30 30.39 25.69 -26.43
N SER A 31 29.28 26.29 -26.89
CA SER A 31 28.98 27.04 -28.15
C SER A 31 27.76 26.45 -28.88
N SER A 32 26.56 27.03 -28.75
CA SER A 32 26.00 28.21 -29.44
C SER A 32 25.68 27.95 -30.92
N ASP A 33 24.38 27.88 -31.22
CA ASP A 33 23.82 28.54 -32.41
C ASP A 33 22.35 28.89 -32.13
N SER A 34 22.06 30.17 -32.36
CA SER A 34 20.74 30.78 -32.35
C SER A 34 20.21 30.77 -33.77
N GLU A 35 18.93 30.45 -33.97
CA GLU A 35 18.12 31.15 -34.97
C GLU A 35 16.72 31.44 -34.41
N ASP A 36 16.36 32.69 -34.62
CA ASP A 36 15.19 33.44 -34.23
C ASP A 36 14.08 33.25 -35.28
N VAL A 37 12.83 33.02 -34.84
CA VAL A 37 11.64 33.40 -35.61
C VAL A 37 10.58 33.89 -34.62
N THR A 38 10.34 35.20 -34.70
CA THR A 38 9.26 35.97 -34.10
C THR A 38 7.92 35.70 -34.76
N GLY A 39 6.82 35.83 -33.99
CA GLY A 39 5.46 35.73 -34.49
C GLY A 39 4.42 35.81 -33.37
N GLU A 40 4.02 37.02 -33.04
CA GLU A 40 3.01 37.42 -32.03
C GLU A 40 1.55 37.11 -32.44
N GLU A 41 0.72 36.96 -31.39
CA GLU A 41 -0.72 37.24 -31.26
C GLU A 41 -1.76 36.39 -32.04
N ASP A 42 -2.66 35.71 -31.32
CA ASP A 42 -4.05 36.17 -31.25
C ASP A 42 -4.91 35.44 -30.18
N ALA A 43 -5.84 36.19 -29.59
CA ALA A 43 -6.83 35.73 -28.63
C ALA A 43 -8.02 35.08 -29.34
N GLY A 44 -8.38 33.86 -28.93
CA GLY A 44 -9.51 33.12 -29.49
C GLY A 44 -10.37 32.47 -28.42
N SER A 45 -11.29 33.26 -27.86
CA SER A 45 -12.41 32.78 -27.05
C SER A 45 -13.23 31.73 -27.83
N SER A 46 -13.35 30.51 -27.30
CA SER A 46 -14.30 29.51 -27.79
C SER A 46 -15.18 29.02 -26.65
N VAL A 47 -16.39 29.57 -26.65
CA VAL A 47 -17.54 29.14 -25.88
C VAL A 47 -17.99 27.77 -26.41
N ILE A 48 -18.01 26.75 -25.56
CA ILE A 48 -18.63 25.44 -25.87
C ILE A 48 -19.99 25.37 -25.16
N PRO A 49 -21.09 25.02 -25.86
CA PRO A 49 -22.44 24.98 -25.31
C PRO A 49 -22.67 23.78 -24.37
N PRO A 50 -23.63 23.86 -23.42
CA PRO A 50 -23.94 22.77 -22.51
C PRO A 50 -24.89 21.76 -23.15
N GLY A 51 -24.59 20.47 -22.97
CA GLY A 51 -25.54 19.38 -23.20
C GLY A 51 -25.23 18.52 -24.40
N SER A 52 -24.40 17.50 -24.19
CA SER A 52 -24.46 16.19 -24.85
C SER A 52 -23.47 15.27 -24.13
N GLU A 53 -23.90 14.69 -23.00
CA GLU A 53 -23.16 13.59 -22.37
C GLU A 53 -23.50 12.27 -23.08
N PRO A 54 -22.52 11.48 -23.51
CA PRO A 54 -22.65 10.05 -23.54
C PRO A 54 -22.15 9.47 -22.21
N SER A 55 -23.09 8.87 -21.49
CA SER A 55 -22.94 7.65 -20.71
C SER A 55 -21.73 7.54 -19.78
N SER A 56 -22.00 7.84 -18.51
CA SER A 56 -21.33 7.34 -17.31
C SER A 56 -20.64 5.98 -17.48
N SER A 57 -19.35 6.01 -17.78
CA SER A 57 -18.41 4.97 -17.38
C SER A 57 -17.77 5.41 -16.07
N SER A 58 -18.16 4.78 -14.97
CA SER A 58 -17.48 4.92 -13.68
C SER A 58 -15.96 4.75 -13.88
N PRO A 59 -15.12 5.57 -13.22
CA PRO A 59 -13.67 5.41 -13.32
C PRO A 59 -13.27 4.05 -12.73
N PRO A 60 -12.27 3.33 -13.29
CA PRO A 60 -11.84 2.07 -12.72
C PRO A 60 -11.23 2.36 -11.33
N PRO A 61 -11.79 1.81 -10.23
CA PRO A 61 -11.22 2.07 -8.92
C PRO A 61 -9.88 1.36 -8.83
N GLY A 62 -8.85 2.12 -8.49
CA GLY A 62 -7.50 1.62 -8.27
C GLY A 62 -7.45 0.49 -7.23
N PRO A 63 -6.33 -0.24 -7.18
CA PRO A 63 -6.43 -1.68 -7.00
C PRO A 63 -6.35 -2.12 -5.53
N ALA A 64 -6.19 -1.22 -4.55
CA ALA A 64 -6.10 -1.59 -3.14
C ALA A 64 -7.45 -1.47 -2.41
N GLY A 65 -7.93 -2.58 -1.82
CA GLY A 65 -9.02 -2.60 -0.85
C GLY A 65 -10.41 -2.39 -1.45
N SER A 66 -10.52 -2.37 -2.78
CA SER A 66 -11.81 -2.22 -3.46
C SER A 66 -12.70 -3.46 -3.28
N GLY A 67 -12.10 -4.61 -2.97
CA GLY A 67 -12.81 -5.86 -2.67
C GLY A 67 -13.78 -6.30 -3.76
N LEU A 68 -13.61 -5.72 -4.96
CA LEU A 68 -14.44 -5.91 -6.13
C LEU A 68 -14.46 -7.39 -6.53
N ALA A 69 -15.46 -7.78 -7.30
CA ALA A 69 -15.55 -9.11 -7.89
C ALA A 69 -14.50 -9.27 -9.02
N THR A 70 -13.23 -9.38 -8.63
CA THR A 70 -12.07 -9.53 -9.54
C THR A 70 -11.98 -10.93 -10.17
N GLY A 71 -12.84 -11.86 -9.76
CA GLY A 71 -12.70 -13.26 -10.16
C GLY A 71 -11.67 -14.04 -9.33
N LEU A 72 -10.97 -13.40 -8.39
CA LEU A 72 -9.91 -14.00 -7.59
C LEU A 72 -10.42 -14.46 -6.21
N PRO A 73 -9.87 -15.55 -5.64
CA PRO A 73 -10.03 -15.83 -4.22
C PRO A 73 -9.48 -14.70 -3.37
N CYS A 74 -10.11 -14.42 -2.23
CA CYS A 74 -9.78 -13.23 -1.43
C CYS A 74 -8.37 -13.19 -0.89
N ASP A 75 -7.82 -14.36 -0.54
CA ASP A 75 -6.41 -14.46 -0.14
C ASP A 75 -5.46 -14.10 -1.30
N VAL A 76 -5.75 -14.55 -2.53
CA VAL A 76 -4.96 -14.22 -3.73
C VAL A 76 -5.09 -12.75 -4.07
N GLN A 77 -6.30 -12.21 -4.04
CA GLN A 77 -6.55 -10.79 -4.24
C GLN A 77 -5.75 -9.96 -3.24
N GLY A 78 -5.84 -10.25 -1.94
CA GLY A 78 -5.09 -9.52 -0.92
C GLY A 78 -3.57 -9.58 -1.11
N ILE A 79 -3.02 -10.68 -1.65
CA ILE A 79 -1.59 -10.74 -2.01
C ILE A 79 -1.28 -9.73 -3.12
N LEU A 80 -2.03 -9.73 -4.21
CA LEU A 80 -1.81 -8.80 -5.32
C LEU A 80 -1.94 -7.36 -4.84
N GLU A 81 -2.96 -7.07 -4.04
CA GLU A 81 -3.24 -5.73 -3.53
C GLU A 81 -2.10 -5.18 -2.68
N ASN A 82 -1.49 -6.02 -1.86
CA ASN A 82 -0.44 -5.61 -0.93
C ASN A 82 0.98 -5.70 -1.50
N ARG A 83 1.17 -6.33 -2.67
CA ARG A 83 2.51 -6.69 -3.18
C ARG A 83 2.79 -6.28 -4.63
N CYS A 84 1.79 -6.32 -5.50
CA CYS A 84 2.02 -6.35 -6.95
C CYS A 84 1.51 -5.09 -7.64
N ILE A 85 0.29 -4.70 -7.33
CA ILE A 85 -0.49 -3.75 -8.13
C ILE A 85 0.05 -2.30 -8.09
N ALA A 86 0.92 -1.95 -7.15
CA ALA A 86 1.52 -0.62 -7.14
C ALA A 86 2.38 -0.37 -8.38
N CYS A 87 2.96 -1.43 -8.94
CA CYS A 87 3.66 -1.39 -10.23
C CYS A 87 2.85 -2.04 -11.35
N HIS A 88 2.07 -3.08 -11.03
CA HIS A 88 1.31 -3.88 -12.00
C HIS A 88 -0.17 -3.46 -12.12
N SER A 89 -0.42 -2.16 -12.20
CA SER A 89 -1.79 -1.60 -12.34
C SER A 89 -2.06 -0.96 -13.70
N THR A 90 -1.09 -0.98 -14.60
CA THR A 90 -1.20 -0.40 -15.95
C THR A 90 -0.70 -1.41 -16.97
N ASP A 91 -0.62 -1.03 -18.25
CA ASP A 91 -0.16 -1.94 -19.30
C ASP A 91 1.35 -2.23 -19.27
N ASN A 92 2.13 -1.37 -18.58
CA ASN A 92 3.58 -1.46 -18.53
C ASN A 92 4.14 -1.12 -17.13
N PRO A 93 4.55 -2.11 -16.33
CA PRO A 93 4.54 -3.55 -16.61
C PRO A 93 3.10 -4.12 -16.69
N PRO A 94 2.89 -5.33 -17.25
CA PRO A 94 1.56 -5.89 -17.47
C PRO A 94 0.69 -5.89 -16.21
N PRO A 95 -0.62 -5.66 -16.34
CA PRO A 95 -1.51 -5.58 -15.19
C PRO A 95 -1.68 -6.96 -14.54
N LEU A 96 -1.91 -6.93 -13.23
CA LEU A 96 -2.18 -8.11 -12.38
C LEU A 96 -3.36 -7.80 -11.46
N LEU A 97 -4.43 -7.20 -12.01
CA LEU A 97 -5.53 -6.63 -11.23
C LEU A 97 -6.65 -7.64 -10.98
N ASP A 98 -6.85 -8.58 -11.90
CA ASP A 98 -7.97 -9.51 -11.85
C ASP A 98 -7.62 -10.92 -12.35
N TYR A 99 -8.63 -11.80 -12.37
CA TYR A 99 -8.48 -13.17 -12.84
C TYR A 99 -8.06 -13.26 -14.31
N ASP A 100 -8.58 -12.37 -15.16
CA ASP A 100 -8.38 -12.44 -16.60
C ASP A 100 -6.94 -11.99 -16.94
N ASP A 101 -6.42 -10.97 -16.25
CA ASP A 101 -5.00 -10.58 -16.27
C ASP A 101 -4.09 -11.75 -15.91
N LEU A 102 -4.40 -12.45 -14.81
CA LEU A 102 -3.60 -13.58 -14.33
C LEU A 102 -3.65 -14.80 -15.26
N LYS A 103 -4.76 -15.00 -15.99
CA LYS A 103 -4.92 -16.09 -16.96
C LYS A 103 -4.36 -15.76 -18.35
N ALA A 104 -4.14 -14.50 -18.66
CA ALA A 104 -3.56 -14.08 -19.93
C ALA A 104 -2.16 -14.71 -20.14
N PRO A 105 -1.75 -14.95 -21.40
CA PRO A 105 -0.39 -15.40 -21.70
C PRO A 105 0.67 -14.43 -21.17
N SER A 106 1.78 -14.95 -20.64
CA SER A 106 2.88 -14.12 -20.17
C SER A 106 3.59 -13.43 -21.33
N LYS A 107 3.89 -12.13 -21.18
CA LYS A 107 4.71 -11.39 -22.16
C LYS A 107 6.13 -11.93 -22.28
N LYS A 108 6.65 -12.62 -21.25
CA LYS A 108 8.00 -13.21 -21.21
C LYS A 108 8.06 -14.63 -21.79
N ASP A 109 7.01 -15.42 -21.55
CA ASP A 109 6.87 -16.79 -22.05
C ASP A 109 5.39 -17.07 -22.37
N PRO A 110 4.95 -16.93 -23.63
CA PRO A 110 3.56 -17.11 -24.01
C PRO A 110 2.99 -18.52 -23.74
N ASN A 111 3.82 -19.51 -23.43
CA ASN A 111 3.35 -20.86 -23.05
C ASN A 111 2.94 -20.94 -21.57
N LYS A 112 3.18 -19.88 -20.79
CA LYS A 112 2.77 -19.75 -19.40
C LYS A 112 1.73 -18.66 -19.28
N THR A 113 0.82 -18.83 -18.34
CA THR A 113 -0.05 -17.74 -17.87
C THR A 113 0.75 -16.71 -17.08
N MET A 114 0.24 -15.48 -16.97
CA MET A 114 0.83 -14.45 -16.10
C MET A 114 0.95 -14.93 -14.66
N ALA A 115 -0.04 -15.68 -14.14
CA ALA A 115 0.04 -16.27 -12.80
C ALA A 115 1.21 -17.27 -12.65
N GLN A 116 1.42 -18.16 -13.62
CA GLN A 116 2.56 -19.10 -13.59
C GLN A 116 3.91 -18.37 -13.65
N ALA A 117 3.99 -17.30 -14.45
CA ALA A 117 5.18 -16.45 -14.48
C ALA A 117 5.38 -15.73 -13.14
N ALA A 118 4.33 -15.13 -12.58
CA ALA A 118 4.37 -14.44 -11.29
C ALA A 118 4.82 -15.38 -10.16
N LEU A 119 4.28 -16.60 -10.09
CA LEU A 119 4.71 -17.60 -9.10
C LEU A 119 6.21 -17.92 -9.24
N ALA A 120 6.70 -18.12 -10.47
CA ALA A 120 8.11 -18.40 -10.68
C ALA A 120 9.02 -17.24 -10.22
N GLU A 121 8.64 -15.99 -10.51
CA GLU A 121 9.39 -14.81 -10.08
C GLU A 121 9.29 -14.58 -8.55
N MET A 122 8.14 -14.88 -7.93
CA MET A 122 7.99 -14.85 -6.47
C MET A 122 8.88 -15.90 -5.78
N MET A 123 8.90 -17.14 -6.29
CA MET A 123 9.76 -18.20 -5.76
C MET A 123 11.25 -17.89 -5.95
N ALA A 124 11.61 -17.27 -7.08
CA ALA A 124 12.97 -16.81 -7.35
C ALA A 124 13.33 -15.52 -6.58
N LYS A 125 12.36 -14.90 -5.89
CA LYS A 125 12.51 -13.64 -5.15
C LYS A 125 13.02 -12.48 -6.04
N THR A 126 12.68 -12.52 -7.32
CA THR A 126 13.02 -11.50 -8.34
C THR A 126 11.90 -10.48 -8.54
N MET A 127 10.68 -10.80 -8.11
CA MET A 127 9.55 -9.88 -8.06
C MET A 127 8.97 -9.75 -6.64
N PRO A 128 8.63 -8.51 -6.22
CA PRO A 128 8.91 -7.25 -6.91
C PRO A 128 10.43 -6.93 -6.90
N PRO A 129 10.92 -6.09 -7.83
CA PRO A 129 12.32 -5.74 -7.87
C PRO A 129 12.71 -4.90 -6.65
N THR A 130 13.98 -5.00 -6.23
CA THR A 130 14.57 -4.10 -5.23
C THR A 130 14.29 -2.63 -5.59
N PRO A 131 13.89 -1.78 -4.62
CA PRO A 131 13.97 -1.97 -3.18
C PRO A 131 12.77 -2.64 -2.52
N ALA A 132 11.72 -2.98 -3.27
CA ALA A 132 10.57 -3.68 -2.72
C ALA A 132 10.95 -5.10 -2.25
N VAL A 133 10.30 -5.55 -1.19
CA VAL A 133 10.55 -6.88 -0.62
C VAL A 133 9.61 -7.90 -1.29
N PRO A 134 10.08 -9.11 -1.64
CA PRO A 134 9.23 -10.21 -2.10
C PRO A 134 8.15 -10.64 -1.10
N PRO A 135 7.05 -11.26 -1.59
CA PRO A 135 6.07 -11.89 -0.73
C PRO A 135 6.70 -12.93 0.20
N GLU A 136 6.10 -13.07 1.39
CA GLU A 136 6.52 -14.06 2.38
C GLU A 136 6.15 -15.48 1.92
N ASP A 137 6.80 -16.50 2.48
CA ASP A 137 6.64 -17.88 2.00
C ASP A 137 5.21 -18.41 2.15
N ASP A 138 4.43 -17.93 3.12
CA ASP A 138 3.01 -18.27 3.23
C ASP A 138 2.12 -17.59 2.18
N GLU A 139 2.49 -16.40 1.69
CA GLU A 139 1.82 -15.76 0.54
C GLU A 139 2.11 -16.54 -0.73
N ILE A 140 3.37 -16.91 -0.93
CA ILE A 140 3.80 -17.72 -2.07
C ILE A 140 3.09 -19.07 -2.06
N ALA A 141 3.03 -19.74 -0.90
CA ALA A 141 2.32 -21.00 -0.75
C ALA A 141 0.83 -20.84 -1.08
N THR A 142 0.19 -19.80 -0.57
CA THR A 142 -1.24 -19.52 -0.84
C THR A 142 -1.50 -19.30 -2.34
N PHE A 143 -0.62 -18.58 -3.04
CA PHE A 143 -0.72 -18.37 -4.49
C PHE A 143 -0.45 -19.65 -5.28
N ALA A 144 0.53 -20.46 -4.85
CA ALA A 144 0.86 -21.74 -5.46
C ALA A 144 -0.27 -22.76 -5.32
N GLU A 145 -0.86 -22.89 -4.13
CA GLU A 145 -2.00 -23.78 -3.87
C GLU A 145 -3.20 -23.44 -4.75
N TRP A 146 -3.47 -22.14 -4.99
CA TRP A 146 -4.51 -21.72 -5.92
C TRP A 146 -4.21 -22.14 -7.36
N LEU A 147 -2.95 -22.02 -7.82
CA LEU A 147 -2.55 -22.48 -9.14
C LEU A 147 -2.62 -24.00 -9.29
N ASP A 148 -2.16 -24.74 -8.28
CA ASP A 148 -2.19 -26.21 -8.24
C ASP A 148 -3.62 -26.76 -8.25
N ALA A 149 -4.57 -26.02 -7.66
CA ALA A 149 -6.01 -26.29 -7.74
C ALA A 149 -6.62 -25.98 -9.13
N GLY A 150 -5.82 -25.57 -10.12
CA GLY A 150 -6.26 -25.23 -11.47
C GLY A 150 -6.67 -23.77 -11.65
N ALA A 151 -6.32 -22.90 -10.70
CA ALA A 151 -6.72 -21.49 -10.65
C ALA A 151 -8.25 -21.32 -10.79
N PRO A 152 -9.05 -21.87 -9.86
CA PRO A 152 -10.51 -21.67 -9.90
C PRO A 152 -10.86 -20.19 -9.77
N ARG A 153 -11.83 -19.75 -10.57
CA ARG A 153 -12.39 -18.39 -10.51
C ARG A 153 -13.37 -18.29 -9.34
N ASN A 154 -13.29 -17.21 -8.58
CA ASN A 154 -14.28 -16.85 -7.57
C ASN A 154 -15.16 -15.69 -8.10
N PRO A 155 -16.43 -15.93 -8.45
CA PRO A 155 -17.30 -14.88 -8.99
C PRO A 155 -17.78 -13.88 -7.92
N SER A 156 -17.64 -14.20 -6.64
CA SER A 156 -18.09 -13.37 -5.54
C SER A 156 -17.09 -12.27 -5.21
N ALA A 157 -17.60 -11.09 -4.85
CA ALA A 157 -16.79 -10.04 -4.24
C ALA A 157 -16.22 -10.51 -2.89
N CYS A 158 -15.05 -10.00 -2.54
CA CYS A 158 -14.36 -10.36 -1.30
C CYS A 158 -14.78 -9.50 -0.11
N THR A 159 -15.41 -8.37 -0.39
CA THR A 159 -15.92 -7.47 0.61
C THR A 159 -17.39 -7.23 0.34
N ASP A 160 -18.14 -7.00 1.42
CA ASP A 160 -19.46 -6.40 1.25
C ASP A 160 -19.27 -5.03 0.57
N PRO A 161 -20.14 -4.65 -0.39
CA PRO A 161 -20.11 -3.29 -0.91
C PRO A 161 -20.21 -2.31 0.27
N PRO A 162 -19.48 -1.18 0.23
CA PRO A 162 -19.68 -0.15 1.24
C PRO A 162 -21.20 0.11 1.32
N PRO A 163 -21.82 0.07 2.51
CA PRO A 163 -23.23 0.46 2.59
C PRO A 163 -23.32 1.85 2.00
N ASP A 164 -24.22 2.06 1.02
CA ASP A 164 -24.36 3.29 0.23
C ASP A 164 -23.90 4.49 1.05
N GLY A 165 -22.62 4.83 0.90
CA GLY A 165 -22.09 6.04 1.50
C GLY A 165 -22.83 7.09 0.72
N GLY A 166 -23.83 7.72 1.35
CA GLY A 166 -24.68 8.72 0.70
C GLY A 166 -23.84 9.56 -0.24
N ALA A 167 -24.36 9.83 -1.45
CA ALA A 167 -23.69 10.67 -2.45
C ALA A 167 -22.90 11.78 -1.75
N PRO A 168 -21.61 12.04 -2.07
CA PRO A 168 -20.70 12.85 -1.27
C PRO A 168 -21.42 14.03 -0.61
N GLY A 169 -21.78 13.78 0.63
CA GLY A 169 -22.90 14.41 1.30
C GLY A 169 -23.04 13.68 2.62
N ASP A 170 -22.94 14.47 3.68
CA ASP A 170 -23.34 14.12 5.03
C ASP A 170 -22.93 12.74 5.57
N GLY A 171 -21.62 12.48 5.55
CA GLY A 171 -21.01 11.82 6.70
C GLY A 171 -21.40 12.61 7.95
N GLY A 172 -22.37 12.09 8.71
CA GLY A 172 -23.10 12.77 9.76
C GLY A 172 -22.22 13.41 10.84
N ALA A 173 -21.70 14.59 10.54
CA ALA A 173 -21.62 15.74 11.42
C ALA A 173 -22.43 16.82 10.72
N THR A 174 -23.40 17.37 11.42
CA THR A 174 -24.16 18.56 11.01
C THR A 174 -23.24 19.78 11.01
N ASP A 175 -22.29 19.85 10.09
CA ASP A 175 -21.43 21.01 9.91
C ASP A 175 -21.82 21.64 8.57
N GLY A 176 -22.94 22.36 8.58
CA GLY A 176 -23.56 22.95 7.41
C GLY A 176 -22.57 23.74 6.55
N GLY A 177 -22.25 23.23 5.35
CA GLY A 177 -21.53 23.94 4.29
C GLY A 177 -20.19 24.56 4.68
N ALA A 178 -19.63 24.22 5.84
CA ALA A 178 -18.39 24.79 6.33
C ALA A 178 -17.21 24.16 5.55
N PRO A 179 -16.22 24.95 5.13
CA PRO A 179 -15.04 24.42 4.46
C PRO A 179 -14.36 23.36 5.34
N ILE A 180 -14.08 22.19 4.75
CA ILE A 180 -13.26 21.16 5.40
C ILE A 180 -11.93 21.76 5.86
N THR A 181 -11.69 21.77 7.17
CA THR A 181 -10.45 22.33 7.72
C THR A 181 -9.36 21.26 7.67
N VAL A 182 -8.48 21.36 6.69
CA VAL A 182 -7.33 20.47 6.52
C VAL A 182 -6.15 21.03 7.33
N LYS A 183 -5.85 20.42 8.48
CA LYS A 183 -4.74 20.80 9.36
C LYS A 183 -4.27 19.60 10.19
N CYS A 184 -3.07 19.70 10.77
CA CYS A 184 -2.68 18.78 11.84
C CYS A 184 -3.38 19.20 13.12
N THR A 185 -4.39 18.44 13.56
CA THR A 185 -5.13 18.76 14.79
C THR A 185 -4.23 18.62 16.03
N SER A 186 -3.22 17.75 15.95
CA SER A 186 -2.14 17.66 16.94
C SER A 186 -1.24 18.89 17.03
N GLY A 187 -1.30 19.81 16.05
CA GLY A 187 -0.39 20.94 15.91
C GLY A 187 1.05 20.54 15.56
N LYS A 188 1.29 19.27 15.23
CA LYS A 188 2.62 18.71 14.98
C LYS A 188 2.70 18.04 13.62
N THR A 189 3.78 18.32 12.91
CA THR A 189 4.16 17.66 11.65
C THR A 189 5.36 16.76 11.89
N TRP A 190 5.45 15.69 11.12
CA TRP A 190 6.60 14.80 11.06
C TRP A 190 7.79 15.49 10.42
N ASP A 191 8.94 15.44 11.10
CA ASP A 191 10.18 16.13 10.72
C ASP A 191 11.40 15.19 10.61
N LEU A 192 11.23 13.90 10.88
CA LEU A 192 12.33 12.92 10.88
C LEU A 192 12.67 12.33 9.49
N GLY A 193 12.04 12.83 8.43
CA GLY A 193 12.24 12.37 7.06
C GLY A 193 11.89 10.89 6.86
N ASN A 194 12.53 10.25 5.87
CA ASN A 194 12.25 8.87 5.43
C ASN A 194 13.32 7.86 5.84
N ALA A 195 14.14 8.18 6.85
CA ALA A 195 15.28 7.36 7.26
C ALA A 195 14.89 6.13 8.12
N GLY A 196 13.69 5.57 7.94
CA GLY A 196 13.27 4.33 8.61
C GLY A 196 13.04 4.45 10.13
N SER A 197 12.65 5.63 10.64
CA SER A 197 12.32 5.82 12.06
C SER A 197 11.31 4.77 12.56
N PRO A 198 11.50 4.12 13.73
CA PRO A 198 10.54 3.14 14.26
C PRO A 198 9.11 3.67 14.43
N LEU A 199 8.93 4.99 14.45
CA LEU A 199 7.61 5.61 14.52
C LEU A 199 6.92 5.71 13.15
N MET A 200 7.68 5.72 12.05
CA MET A 200 7.26 5.91 10.65
C MET A 200 6.54 7.23 10.37
N ASN A 201 6.60 7.71 9.12
CA ASN A 201 5.87 8.92 8.72
C ASN A 201 4.35 8.68 8.71
N PRO A 202 3.54 9.46 9.43
CA PRO A 202 2.11 9.20 9.52
C PRO A 202 1.31 9.57 8.26
N GLY A 203 0.19 8.88 8.04
CA GLY A 203 -0.84 9.21 7.05
C GLY A 203 -0.53 8.78 5.62
N GLN A 204 0.72 8.45 5.28
CA GLN A 204 1.03 7.91 3.96
C GLN A 204 0.66 6.44 3.85
N ALA A 205 0.37 5.99 2.62
CA ALA A 205 0.20 4.58 2.31
C ALA A 205 1.50 3.81 2.63
N CYS A 206 1.41 2.88 3.56
CA CYS A 206 2.59 2.27 4.19
C CYS A 206 3.33 1.36 3.22
N ASN A 207 2.61 0.44 2.57
CA ASN A 207 3.19 -0.52 1.65
C ASN A 207 3.58 0.17 0.33
N ALA A 208 2.78 1.13 -0.14
CA ALA A 208 3.17 1.92 -1.32
C ALA A 208 4.50 2.66 -1.10
N CYS A 209 4.71 3.25 0.10
CA CYS A 209 5.98 3.89 0.45
C CYS A 209 7.12 2.86 0.55
N HIS A 210 6.91 1.76 1.27
CA HIS A 210 7.95 0.74 1.47
C HIS A 210 8.34 0.01 0.17
N GLN A 211 7.42 -0.15 -0.78
CA GLN A 211 7.73 -0.70 -2.10
C GLN A 211 8.62 0.25 -2.93
N GLN A 212 8.47 1.56 -2.77
CA GLN A 212 9.28 2.55 -3.50
C GLN A 212 10.62 2.84 -2.84
N GLN A 213 10.65 2.93 -1.50
CA GLN A 213 11.81 3.39 -0.75
C GLN A 213 12.60 2.25 -0.09
N GLY A 214 12.05 1.03 -0.10
CA GLY A 214 12.51 -0.08 0.72
C GLY A 214 11.91 -0.01 2.13
N GLY A 215 11.63 -1.19 2.68
CA GLY A 215 11.00 -1.35 3.98
C GLY A 215 10.35 -2.72 4.11
N PRO A 216 9.98 -3.14 5.33
CA PRO A 216 9.28 -4.40 5.51
C PRO A 216 7.89 -4.33 4.87
N ASN A 217 7.47 -5.43 4.28
CA ASN A 217 6.13 -5.61 3.79
C ASN A 217 5.16 -5.78 4.96
N LEU A 218 4.25 -4.85 5.15
CA LEU A 218 3.30 -4.90 6.26
C LEU A 218 2.03 -5.62 5.81
N ARG A 219 1.51 -6.53 6.65
CA ARG A 219 0.24 -7.22 6.38
C ARG A 219 -0.94 -6.34 6.69
N ILE A 220 -0.86 -5.55 7.75
CA ILE A 220 -1.77 -4.45 8.06
C ILE A 220 -0.92 -3.28 8.55
N ALA A 221 -1.20 -2.07 8.07
CA ALA A 221 -0.61 -0.85 8.60
C ALA A 221 -1.46 0.39 8.29
N GLY A 222 -1.35 1.39 9.17
CA GLY A 222 -2.02 2.68 8.95
C GLY A 222 -1.76 3.65 10.09
N THR A 223 -2.55 4.73 10.10
CA THR A 223 -2.43 5.81 11.07
C THR A 223 -3.77 6.20 11.64
N VAL A 224 -3.85 6.32 12.97
CA VAL A 224 -5.02 6.86 13.69
C VAL A 224 -4.82 8.36 13.93
N TYR A 225 -5.86 9.16 13.71
CA TYR A 225 -5.87 10.62 13.82
C TYR A 225 -6.92 11.13 14.82
N PRO A 226 -6.74 12.36 15.36
CA PRO A 226 -7.78 13.03 16.13
C PRO A 226 -8.96 13.50 15.28
N SER A 227 -8.72 13.83 14.00
CA SER A 227 -9.74 14.38 13.09
C SER A 227 -9.75 13.73 11.70
N LEU A 228 -10.83 13.93 10.95
CA LEU A 228 -11.14 13.14 9.76
C LEU A 228 -10.30 13.52 8.54
N HIS A 229 -9.87 14.78 8.46
CA HIS A 229 -9.25 15.35 7.26
C HIS A 229 -7.83 15.88 7.54
N GLU A 230 -6.96 15.02 8.07
CA GLU A 230 -5.57 15.40 8.37
C GLU A 230 -4.62 15.13 7.20
N PRO A 231 -3.77 16.11 6.81
CA PRO A 231 -2.71 15.90 5.83
C PRO A 231 -1.81 14.70 6.13
N ASN A 232 -1.17 14.18 5.08
CA ASN A 232 -0.01 13.32 5.27
C ASN A 232 1.03 14.02 6.14
N ASN A 233 1.77 13.23 6.91
CA ASN A 233 2.84 13.70 7.80
C ASN A 233 2.35 14.53 9.00
N CYS A 234 1.05 14.66 9.25
CA CYS A 234 0.57 15.12 10.56
C CYS A 234 0.80 14.04 11.61
N VAL A 235 1.34 14.39 12.77
CA VAL A 235 1.45 13.45 13.90
C VAL A 235 0.04 13.07 14.35
N GLY A 236 -0.28 11.77 14.30
CA GLY A 236 -1.59 11.24 14.61
C GLY A 236 -1.89 11.14 16.11
N SER A 237 -2.95 10.42 16.45
CA SER A 237 -3.36 10.17 17.83
C SER A 237 -2.38 9.24 18.52
N ALA A 238 -1.68 9.79 19.52
CA ALA A 238 -0.64 9.09 20.27
C ALA A 238 -1.10 8.80 21.70
N PRO A 239 -0.58 7.74 22.34
CA PRO A 239 -0.78 7.50 23.77
C PRO A 239 -0.12 8.58 24.65
N PRO A 240 -0.62 8.83 25.89
CA PRO A 240 -1.84 8.29 26.50
C PRO A 240 -3.13 9.08 26.17
N PRO A 241 -4.32 8.44 26.18
CA PRO A 241 -4.55 7.03 26.54
C PRO A 241 -4.10 6.04 25.46
N GLN A 242 -3.78 4.79 25.84
CA GLN A 242 -3.31 3.78 24.89
C GLN A 242 -4.39 3.42 23.87
N LEU A 243 -4.12 3.73 22.61
CA LEU A 243 -4.94 3.31 21.48
C LEU A 243 -4.47 1.96 20.96
N THR A 244 -5.42 1.10 20.61
CA THR A 244 -5.17 -0.19 19.97
C THR A 244 -6.09 -0.36 18.77
N VAL A 245 -5.54 -0.73 17.64
CA VAL A 245 -6.32 -1.15 16.47
C VAL A 245 -6.48 -2.65 16.52
N VAL A 246 -7.72 -3.13 16.60
CA VAL A 246 -8.06 -4.54 16.60
C VAL A 246 -8.49 -4.94 15.20
N ILE A 247 -7.73 -5.82 14.57
CA ILE A 247 -8.06 -6.39 13.26
C ILE A 247 -8.71 -7.75 13.46
N THR A 248 -9.84 -7.99 12.82
CA THR A 248 -10.48 -9.31 12.72
C THR A 248 -10.35 -9.79 11.28
N ASP A 249 -9.78 -10.98 11.10
CA ASP A 249 -9.54 -11.59 9.79
C ASP A 249 -10.69 -12.52 9.36
N SER A 250 -10.62 -13.08 8.15
CA SER A 250 -11.67 -13.95 7.59
C SER A 250 -11.88 -15.26 8.35
N ARG A 251 -10.94 -15.64 9.21
CA ARG A 251 -11.02 -16.82 10.10
C ARG A 251 -11.51 -16.44 11.49
N ASN A 252 -12.03 -15.23 11.67
CA ASN A 252 -12.41 -14.65 12.96
C ASN A 252 -11.26 -14.56 13.97
N ARG A 253 -10.00 -14.53 13.51
CA ARG A 253 -8.85 -14.30 14.39
C ARG A 253 -8.67 -12.82 14.61
N THR A 254 -8.38 -12.44 15.86
CA THR A 254 -8.14 -11.05 16.24
C THR A 254 -6.66 -10.75 16.43
N PHE A 255 -6.19 -9.63 15.89
CA PHE A 255 -4.83 -9.11 16.04
C PHE A 255 -4.89 -7.73 16.69
N ASN A 256 -4.15 -7.53 17.78
CA ASN A 256 -4.16 -6.28 18.55
C ASN A 256 -2.90 -5.47 18.23
N LEU A 257 -3.06 -4.42 17.43
CA LEU A 257 -1.98 -3.60 16.93
C LEU A 257 -1.88 -2.32 17.79
N PRO A 258 -0.87 -2.18 18.66
CA PRO A 258 -0.73 -0.98 19.47
C PRO A 258 -0.37 0.21 18.58
N VAL A 259 -0.97 1.36 18.87
CA VAL A 259 -0.66 2.62 18.22
C VAL A 259 0.56 3.26 18.88
N ASN A 260 1.54 3.66 18.09
CA ASN A 260 2.78 4.28 18.55
C ASN A 260 2.64 5.80 18.77
N ALA A 261 3.73 6.46 19.16
CA ALA A 261 3.75 7.89 19.48
C ALA A 261 3.52 8.83 18.28
N ALA A 262 3.55 8.32 17.04
CA ALA A 262 3.22 9.09 15.84
C ALA A 262 1.80 8.82 15.32
N GLY A 263 1.04 7.96 16.01
CA GLY A 263 -0.29 7.52 15.60
C GLY A 263 -0.30 6.31 14.67
N ASN A 264 0.86 5.74 14.35
CA ASN A 264 0.97 4.59 13.45
C ASN A 264 0.76 3.26 14.17
N PHE A 265 0.23 2.30 13.43
CA PHE A 265 0.10 0.91 13.85
C PHE A 265 0.49 0.00 12.68
N SER A 266 0.98 -1.19 13.00
CA SER A 266 1.26 -2.23 12.02
C SER A 266 1.25 -3.61 12.65
N THR A 267 1.10 -4.64 11.81
CA THR A 267 1.37 -6.03 12.18
C THR A 267 2.84 -6.23 12.56
N ARG A 268 3.08 -7.12 13.51
CA ARG A 268 4.43 -7.57 13.90
C ARG A 268 4.89 -8.74 13.04
N ASN A 269 6.20 -9.01 13.04
CA ASN A 269 6.78 -10.15 12.35
C ASN A 269 6.10 -11.47 12.77
N GLY A 270 5.69 -12.27 11.80
CA GLY A 270 5.00 -13.55 12.00
C GLY A 270 3.49 -13.44 12.20
N GLU A 271 2.91 -12.23 12.31
CA GLU A 271 1.46 -12.07 12.28
C GLU A 271 0.95 -12.18 10.84
N GLN A 272 0.13 -13.20 10.57
CA GLN A 272 -0.41 -13.52 9.25
C GLN A 272 -1.95 -13.40 9.24
N PRO A 273 -2.52 -12.18 9.35
CA PRO A 273 -3.94 -11.96 9.15
C PRO A 273 -4.30 -12.27 7.68
N ARG A 274 -5.47 -12.88 7.46
CA ARG A 274 -5.99 -13.20 6.11
C ARG A 274 -7.22 -12.39 5.75
N PRO A 275 -7.28 -11.80 4.54
CA PRO A 275 -8.41 -10.99 4.13
C PRO A 275 -9.70 -11.84 3.95
N PRO A 276 -10.88 -11.20 3.96
CA PRO A 276 -11.10 -9.78 4.26
C PRO A 276 -10.91 -9.42 5.74
N PHE A 277 -10.64 -8.16 6.00
CA PHE A 277 -10.33 -7.58 7.30
C PHE A 277 -11.44 -6.64 7.79
N LYS A 278 -11.77 -6.72 9.07
CA LYS A 278 -12.51 -5.69 9.80
C LYS A 278 -11.61 -5.04 10.83
N ALA A 279 -11.76 -3.74 11.06
CA ALA A 279 -10.94 -2.99 12.00
C ALA A 279 -11.79 -2.29 13.07
N VAL A 280 -11.29 -2.23 14.30
CA VAL A 280 -11.86 -1.43 15.39
C VAL A 280 -10.75 -0.68 16.10
N VAL A 281 -10.83 0.64 16.16
CA VAL A 281 -9.96 1.44 17.03
C VAL A 281 -10.56 1.45 18.43
N ARG A 282 -9.75 1.12 19.44
CA ARG A 282 -10.14 1.10 20.85
C ARG A 282 -9.35 2.10 21.68
N ASN A 283 -10.06 2.79 22.56
CA ASN A 283 -9.53 3.66 23.61
C ASN A 283 -10.23 3.29 24.93
N GLY A 284 -9.65 2.37 25.70
CA GLY A 284 -10.34 1.79 26.86
C GLY A 284 -11.66 1.13 26.45
N GLN A 285 -12.78 1.66 26.95
CA GLN A 285 -14.13 1.19 26.61
C GLN A 285 -14.71 1.85 25.35
N GLN A 286 -14.16 2.98 24.91
CA GLN A 286 -14.63 3.66 23.71
C GLN A 286 -14.09 2.95 22.47
N THR A 287 -14.94 2.80 21.46
CA THR A 287 -14.58 2.11 20.22
C THR A 287 -15.12 2.82 19.00
N ARG A 288 -14.36 2.76 17.91
CA ARG A 288 -14.77 3.21 16.58
C ARG A 288 -14.51 2.08 15.61
N ALA A 289 -15.58 1.49 15.10
CA ALA A 289 -15.53 0.36 14.19
C ALA A 289 -15.54 0.82 12.73
N MET A 290 -14.75 0.13 11.91
CA MET A 290 -14.85 0.20 10.46
C MET A 290 -16.20 -0.37 10.01
N VAL A 291 -16.80 0.29 9.04
CA VAL A 291 -17.99 -0.20 8.36
C VAL A 291 -17.56 -1.06 7.17
N GLY A 292 -18.09 -2.27 7.07
CA GLY A 292 -17.70 -3.24 6.04
C GLY A 292 -16.38 -3.96 6.34
N SER A 293 -15.77 -4.51 5.29
CA SER A 293 -14.49 -5.20 5.35
C SER A 293 -13.65 -4.87 4.12
N VAL A 294 -12.33 -5.07 4.18
CA VAL A 294 -11.39 -4.80 3.06
C VAL A 294 -10.39 -5.93 2.85
N THR A 295 -9.89 -6.08 1.64
CA THR A 295 -8.82 -7.03 1.30
C THR A 295 -7.41 -6.45 1.43
N SER A 296 -7.28 -5.12 1.29
CA SER A 296 -5.99 -4.44 1.44
C SER A 296 -5.64 -4.22 2.90
N GLY A 297 -4.37 -4.44 3.22
CA GLY A 297 -3.80 -4.14 4.53
C GLY A 297 -3.12 -2.79 4.63
N ASP A 298 -2.94 -2.08 3.51
CA ASP A 298 -2.43 -0.71 3.51
C ASP A 298 -3.59 0.25 3.79
N CYS A 299 -3.97 0.40 5.06
CA CYS A 299 -5.20 1.10 5.43
C CYS A 299 -5.22 2.56 4.95
N ASN A 300 -4.05 3.21 4.91
CA ASN A 300 -3.91 4.60 4.46
C ASN A 300 -4.08 4.78 2.94
N SER A 301 -4.14 3.68 2.15
CA SER A 301 -4.53 3.74 0.74
C SER A 301 -6.00 4.16 0.55
N CYS A 302 -6.89 3.78 1.47
CA CYS A 302 -8.29 4.18 1.49
C CYS A 302 -8.53 5.34 2.45
N HIS A 303 -7.89 5.30 3.62
CA HIS A 303 -8.01 6.33 4.66
C HIS A 303 -7.09 7.53 4.42
N THR A 304 -7.33 8.23 3.31
CA THR A 304 -6.63 9.46 2.90
C THR A 304 -7.21 10.71 3.56
N VAL A 305 -6.68 11.90 3.26
CA VAL A 305 -7.25 13.18 3.73
C VAL A 305 -8.73 13.30 3.39
N ASN A 306 -9.10 12.95 2.16
CA ASN A 306 -10.47 13.06 1.66
C ASN A 306 -11.22 11.72 1.70
N GLY A 307 -10.53 10.65 2.06
CA GLY A 307 -11.03 9.29 1.85
C GLY A 307 -10.92 8.86 0.39
N ALA A 308 -10.92 7.55 0.18
CA ALA A 308 -10.93 6.89 -1.12
C ALA A 308 -11.65 5.55 -0.99
N ASN A 309 -12.17 5.02 -2.09
CA ASN A 309 -12.82 3.70 -2.15
C ASN A 309 -13.92 3.50 -1.08
N GLY A 310 -14.71 4.55 -0.83
CA GLY A 310 -15.81 4.52 0.16
C GLY A 310 -15.39 4.83 1.60
N ALA A 311 -14.10 4.99 1.90
CA ALA A 311 -13.68 5.52 3.19
C ALA A 311 -14.00 7.03 3.28
N PRO A 312 -14.47 7.54 4.44
CA PRO A 312 -14.86 8.95 4.59
C PRO A 312 -13.67 9.91 4.82
N GLY A 313 -12.47 9.38 5.03
CA GLY A 313 -11.30 10.14 5.45
C GLY A 313 -10.35 9.30 6.30
N ARG A 314 -9.58 9.96 7.17
CA ARG A 314 -8.64 9.32 8.10
C ARG A 314 -9.32 8.38 9.09
N ILE A 315 -8.57 7.36 9.52
CA ILE A 315 -8.96 6.52 10.66
C ILE A 315 -8.91 7.40 11.90
N MET A 316 -10.02 7.57 12.61
CA MET A 316 -10.05 8.39 13.82
C MET A 316 -10.00 7.56 15.09
N ALA A 317 -9.46 8.17 16.16
CA ALA A 317 -9.68 7.68 17.51
C ALA A 317 -11.19 7.73 17.88
N PRO A 318 -11.65 6.89 18.81
CA PRO A 318 -13.04 6.90 19.30
C PRO A 318 -13.44 8.20 20.00
#